data_AF-A0AAU6X256-F1
#
_entry.id   AF-A0AAU6X256-F1
#
_cell.length_a   1.000
_cell.length_b   1.000
_cell.length_c   1.000
_cell.angle_alpha   90.00
_cell.angle_beta   90.00
_cell.angle_gamma   90.00
#
_symmetry.space_group_name_H-M   'P 1'
#
loop_
_entity.id
_entity.type
_entity.pdbx_description
1 polymer ?
#
loop_
_entity_poly.entity_id
_entity_poly.type
_entity_poly.pdbx_seq_one_letter_code
_entity_poly.pdbx_strand_id
1 'polypeptide(L)'
;MQNLLKYQKLTLWWALFVLVMCNIKMGKAGHSPLFFAGFDKLVHCGFFFMFTALAGYGIIKQRGNLTLATAVKVFIIAVAYGAAIEVIQKYFFPWRGAEWGDLFADTVGAGMATFSGLITVTAIRDEKN
;
A
#
# COMPACT_ATOMS: atom_id res chain seq x y z
N MET A 1 20.41 -2.86 -10.53
CA MET A 1 19.20 -3.50 -9.93
C MET A 1 19.42 -3.99 -8.49
N GLN A 2 20.57 -4.57 -8.16
CA GLN A 2 20.86 -5.13 -6.81
C GLN A 2 20.70 -4.13 -5.65
N ASN A 3 21.07 -2.85 -5.83
CA ASN A 3 20.90 -1.84 -4.77
C ASN A 3 19.43 -1.49 -4.50
N LEU A 4 18.56 -1.49 -5.52
CA LEU A 4 17.14 -1.16 -5.33
C LEU A 4 16.45 -2.18 -4.43
N LEU A 5 16.68 -3.47 -4.68
CA LEU A 5 16.14 -4.57 -3.88
C LEU A 5 16.63 -4.52 -2.43
N LYS A 6 17.86 -4.05 -2.19
CA LYS A 6 18.43 -3.92 -0.83
C LYS A 6 17.66 -2.91 0.03
N TYR A 7 17.26 -1.77 -0.54
CA TYR A 7 16.54 -0.73 0.19
C TYR A 7 15.02 -0.97 0.23
N GLN A 8 14.50 -1.77 -0.69
CA GLN A 8 13.07 -2.11 -0.80
C GLN A 8 12.69 -3.44 -0.13
N LYS A 9 13.61 -4.07 0.62
CA LYS A 9 13.32 -5.35 1.30
C LYS A 9 12.08 -5.28 2.21
N LEU A 10 11.95 -4.19 2.98
CA LEU A 10 10.79 -3.99 3.85
C LEU A 10 9.49 -3.87 3.05
N THR A 11 9.53 -3.11 1.96
CA THR A 11 8.40 -2.96 1.04
C THR A 11 7.97 -4.29 0.43
N LEU A 12 8.93 -5.12 0.01
CA LEU A 12 8.65 -6.45 -0.56
C LEU A 12 8.06 -7.41 0.48
N TRP A 13 8.60 -7.40 1.70
CA TRP A 13 8.05 -8.18 2.81
C TRP A 13 6.63 -7.74 3.14
N TRP A 14 6.38 -6.43 3.18
CA TRP A 14 5.06 -5.89 3.41
C TRP A 14 4.10 -6.20 2.26
N ALA A 15 4.56 -6.15 1.01
CA ALA A 15 3.77 -6.55 -0.15
C ALA A 15 3.29 -8.00 0.01
N LEU A 16 4.20 -8.92 0.31
CA LEU A 16 3.87 -10.32 0.53
C LEU A 16 2.88 -10.49 1.70
N PHE A 17 3.09 -9.75 2.79
CA PHE A 17 2.17 -9.74 3.91
C PHE A 17 0.76 -9.30 3.50
N VAL A 18 0.64 -8.19 2.76
CA VAL A 18 -0.65 -7.68 2.24
C VAL A 18 -1.31 -8.71 1.32
N LEU A 19 -0.55 -9.33 0.41
CA LEU A 19 -1.08 -10.38 -0.47
C LEU A 19 -1.69 -11.52 0.33
N VAL A 20 -0.99 -12.00 1.35
CA VAL A 20 -1.48 -13.11 2.19
C VAL A 20 -2.70 -12.65 2.98
N MET A 21 -2.64 -11.50 3.65
CA MET A 21 -3.73 -11.01 4.50
C MET A 21 -5.02 -10.74 3.72
N CYS A 22 -4.94 -10.11 2.54
CA CYS A 22 -6.12 -9.84 1.71
C CYS A 22 -6.77 -11.10 1.14
N ASN A 23 -6.06 -12.24 1.08
CA ASN A 23 -6.58 -13.49 0.52
C ASN A 23 -6.99 -14.53 1.58
N ILE A 24 -6.67 -14.30 2.86
CA ILE A 24 -7.06 -15.21 3.94
C ILE A 24 -8.58 -15.15 4.17
N LYS A 25 -9.18 -16.33 4.35
CA LYS A 25 -10.57 -16.45 4.78
C LYS A 25 -10.69 -16.09 6.26
N MET A 26 -11.24 -14.93 6.57
CA MET A 26 -11.71 -14.61 7.91
C MET A 26 -12.90 -15.52 8.23
N GLY A 27 -12.66 -16.64 8.91
CA GLY A 27 -13.69 -17.57 9.37
C GLY A 27 -14.54 -16.99 10.50
N LYS A 28 -14.61 -17.68 11.66
CA LYS A 28 -15.37 -17.21 12.84
C LYS A 28 -14.92 -15.85 13.40
N ALA A 29 -13.75 -15.33 12.97
CA ALA A 29 -13.26 -14.00 13.34
C ALA A 29 -14.14 -12.86 12.81
N GLY A 30 -14.84 -13.05 11.68
CA GLY A 30 -15.70 -12.01 11.10
C GLY A 30 -16.99 -11.72 11.87
N HIS A 31 -17.32 -12.52 12.90
CA HIS A 31 -18.50 -12.32 13.76
C HIS A 31 -18.15 -11.64 15.09
N SER A 32 -16.90 -11.23 15.29
CA SER A 32 -16.54 -10.47 16.48
C SER A 32 -17.13 -9.05 16.40
N PRO A 33 -17.66 -8.49 17.50
CA PRO A 33 -18.25 -7.14 17.53
C PRO A 33 -17.26 -6.01 17.18
N LEU A 34 -15.97 -6.32 17.08
CA LEU A 34 -14.92 -5.41 16.59
C LEU A 34 -14.92 -5.26 15.06
N PHE A 35 -15.51 -6.21 14.31
CA PHE A 35 -15.57 -6.16 12.85
C PHE A 35 -16.90 -5.54 12.43
N PHE A 36 -16.87 -4.23 12.13
CA PHE A 36 -18.03 -3.51 11.57
C PHE A 36 -18.05 -3.59 10.04
N ALA A 37 -19.21 -3.30 9.44
CA ALA A 37 -19.36 -3.22 8.00
C ALA A 37 -18.46 -2.09 7.44
N GLY A 38 -17.34 -2.46 6.82
CA GLY A 38 -16.33 -1.53 6.29
C GLY A 38 -14.96 -1.59 6.98
N PHE A 39 -14.80 -2.36 8.07
CA PHE A 39 -13.48 -2.58 8.69
C PHE A 39 -12.44 -3.11 7.69
N ASP A 40 -12.89 -4.01 6.82
CA ASP A 40 -12.08 -4.58 5.74
C ASP A 40 -11.49 -3.50 4.82
N LYS A 41 -12.32 -2.53 4.40
CA LYS A 41 -11.89 -1.37 3.58
C LYS A 41 -10.89 -0.48 4.32
N LEU A 42 -11.09 -0.29 5.63
CA LEU A 42 -10.15 0.46 6.44
C LEU A 42 -8.78 -0.24 6.53
N VAL A 43 -8.78 -1.57 6.67
CA VAL A 43 -7.55 -2.37 6.67
C VAL A 43 -6.83 -2.28 5.33
N HIS A 44 -7.57 -2.41 4.22
CA HIS A 44 -7.08 -2.20 2.86
C HIS A 44 -6.38 -0.83 2.70
N CYS A 45 -7.07 0.25 3.10
CA CYS A 45 -6.48 1.59 3.11
C CYS A 45 -5.18 1.66 3.93
N GLY A 46 -5.17 1.11 5.15
CA GLY A 46 -3.98 1.08 6.01
C GLY A 46 -2.82 0.27 5.41
N PHE A 47 -3.12 -0.86 4.78
CA PHE A 47 -2.13 -1.73 4.13
C PHE A 47 -1.44 -1.02 2.96
N PHE A 48 -2.20 -0.39 2.08
CA PHE A 48 -1.65 0.33 0.93
C PHE A 48 -0.99 1.65 1.30
N PHE A 49 -1.46 2.30 2.37
CA PHE A 49 -0.74 3.42 2.98
C PHE A 49 0.66 2.99 3.43
N MET A 50 0.75 1.93 4.24
CA MET A 50 2.04 1.45 4.76
C MET A 50 2.95 0.94 3.64
N PHE A 51 2.39 0.21 2.66
CA PHE A 51 3.13 -0.25 1.48
C PHE A 51 3.77 0.93 0.73
N THR A 52 2.99 1.97 0.44
CA THR A 52 3.44 3.14 -0.31
C THR A 52 4.44 3.97 0.51
N ALA A 53 4.22 4.11 1.82
CA ALA A 53 5.13 4.80 2.73
C ALA A 53 6.50 4.10 2.83
N LEU A 54 6.51 2.76 2.96
CA LEU A 54 7.74 1.96 2.97
C LEU A 54 8.48 2.04 1.63
N ALA A 55 7.73 2.02 0.52
CA ALA A 55 8.30 2.21 -0.81
C ALA A 55 8.99 3.57 -0.94
N GLY A 56 8.32 4.65 -0.53
CA GLY A 56 8.87 6.01 -0.46
C GLY A 56 10.10 6.11 0.45
N TYR A 57 10.04 5.53 1.65
CA TYR A 57 11.16 5.47 2.59
C TYR A 57 12.40 4.80 1.97
N GLY A 58 12.22 3.65 1.31
CA GLY A 58 13.32 2.95 0.64
C GLY A 58 13.96 3.80 -0.47
N ILE A 59 13.18 4.62 -1.18
CA ILE A 59 13.68 5.53 -2.22
C ILE A 59 14.45 6.69 -1.60
N ILE A 60 13.91 7.32 -0.55
CA ILE A 60 14.60 8.38 0.18
C ILE A 60 15.92 7.87 0.74
N LYS A 61 15.94 6.67 1.33
CA LYS A 61 17.17 6.06 1.85
C LYS A 61 18.20 5.75 0.77
N GLN A 62 17.76 5.43 -0.45
CA GLN A 62 18.65 5.14 -1.57
C GLN A 62 19.21 6.42 -2.23
N ARG A 63 18.37 7.44 -2.41
CA ARG A 63 18.68 8.62 -3.25
C ARG A 63 18.84 9.91 -2.46
N GLY A 64 18.57 9.89 -1.16
CA GLY A 64 18.50 11.06 -0.29
C GLY A 64 17.29 11.95 -0.53
N ASN A 65 16.42 11.61 -1.49
CA ASN A 65 15.35 12.49 -1.91
C ASN A 65 14.16 11.75 -2.55
N LEU A 66 12.95 12.34 -2.44
CA LEU A 66 11.74 11.91 -3.12
C LEU A 66 11.27 13.03 -4.06
N THR A 67 11.27 12.78 -5.37
CA THR A 67 10.73 13.71 -6.36
C THR A 67 9.27 13.39 -6.66
N LEU A 68 8.50 14.40 -7.09
CA LEU A 68 7.09 14.21 -7.49
C LEU A 68 6.93 13.08 -8.52
N ALA A 69 7.77 13.07 -9.56
CA ALA A 69 7.76 12.02 -10.58
C ALA A 69 8.01 10.62 -10.00
N THR A 70 8.83 10.51 -8.96
CA THR A 70 9.09 9.22 -8.31
C THR A 70 7.94 8.82 -7.40
N ALA A 71 7.37 9.77 -6.66
CA ALA A 71 6.20 9.55 -5.81
C ALA A 71 4.99 9.09 -6.63
N VAL A 72 4.72 9.74 -7.76
CA VAL A 72 3.66 9.34 -8.71
C VAL A 72 3.91 7.93 -9.27
N LYS A 73 5.15 7.57 -9.59
CA LYS A 73 5.48 6.20 -10.03
C LYS A 73 5.16 5.16 -8.94
N VAL A 74 5.52 5.44 -7.68
CA VAL A 74 5.21 4.55 -6.56
C VAL A 74 3.70 4.42 -6.36
N PHE A 75 2.97 5.54 -6.43
CA PHE A 75 1.51 5.54 -6.37
C PHE A 75 0.88 4.65 -7.45
N ILE A 76 1.30 4.80 -8.71
CA ILE A 76 0.81 3.97 -9.83
C ILE A 76 1.11 2.49 -9.58
N ILE A 77 2.31 2.16 -9.08
CA ILE A 77 2.68 0.78 -8.73
C ILE A 77 1.78 0.24 -7.61
N ALA A 78 1.48 1.04 -6.59
CA ALA A 78 0.61 0.63 -5.50
C ALA A 78 -0.83 0.37 -5.98
N VAL A 79 -1.40 1.26 -6.79
CA VAL A 79 -2.74 1.07 -7.37
C VAL A 79 -2.79 -0.15 -8.28
N ALA A 80 -1.77 -0.34 -9.13
CA ALA A 80 -1.67 -1.52 -9.99
C ALA A 80 -1.55 -2.81 -9.17
N TYR A 81 -0.86 -2.75 -8.02
CA TYR A 81 -0.75 -3.89 -7.11
C TYR A 81 -2.08 -4.26 -6.45
N GLY A 82 -2.87 -3.27 -6.00
CA GLY A 82 -4.23 -3.49 -5.48
C GLY A 82 -5.15 -4.08 -6.54
N ALA A 83 -5.14 -3.53 -7.76
CA ALA A 83 -5.90 -4.07 -8.87
C ALA A 83 -5.49 -5.52 -9.22
N ALA A 84 -4.20 -5.86 -9.10
CA ALA A 84 -3.75 -7.23 -9.30
C ALA A 84 -4.26 -8.18 -8.21
N ILE A 85 -4.31 -7.74 -6.95
CA ILE A 85 -4.88 -8.52 -5.84
C ILE A 85 -6.36 -8.79 -6.06
N GLU A 86 -7.13 -7.77 -6.46
CA GLU A 86 -8.56 -7.89 -6.81
C GLU A 86 -8.80 -8.92 -7.92
N VAL A 87 -7.98 -8.87 -8.98
CA VAL A 87 -8.03 -9.86 -10.07
C VAL A 87 -7.74 -11.26 -9.52
N ILE A 88 -6.69 -11.41 -8.71
CA ILE A 88 -6.35 -12.70 -8.09
C ILE A 88 -7.51 -13.22 -7.23
N GLN A 89 -8.11 -12.38 -6.39
CA GLN A 89 -9.28 -12.72 -5.57
C GLN A 89 -10.43 -13.22 -6.44
N LYS A 90 -10.75 -12.50 -7.52
CA LYS A 90 -11.84 -12.86 -8.46
C LYS A 90 -11.66 -14.23 -9.11
N TYR A 91 -10.44 -14.59 -9.51
CA TYR A 91 -10.20 -15.80 -10.31
C TYR A 91 -9.79 -17.01 -9.47
N PHE A 92 -9.08 -16.82 -8.35
CA PHE A 92 -8.50 -17.92 -7.58
C PHE A 92 -9.23 -18.19 -6.26
N PHE A 93 -10.02 -17.25 -5.73
CA PHE A 93 -10.59 -17.34 -4.40
C PHE A 93 -12.12 -17.35 -4.42
N PRO A 94 -12.79 -18.52 -4.50
CA PRO A 94 -14.24 -18.60 -4.65
C PRO A 94 -15.04 -18.09 -3.43
N TRP A 95 -14.37 -17.81 -2.30
CA TRP A 95 -14.98 -17.24 -1.10
C TRP A 95 -14.74 -15.74 -0.92
N ARG A 96 -13.99 -15.09 -1.81
CA ARG A 96 -13.70 -13.66 -1.76
C ARG A 96 -14.14 -13.01 -3.07
N GLY A 97 -15.10 -12.10 -2.99
CA GLY A 97 -15.49 -11.28 -4.14
C GLY A 97 -14.48 -10.17 -4.36
N ALA A 98 -14.16 -9.89 -5.62
CA ALA A 98 -13.53 -8.62 -6.00
C ALA A 98 -14.56 -7.50 -5.79
N GLU A 99 -14.20 -6.51 -4.99
CA GLU A 99 -15.07 -5.39 -4.65
C GLU A 99 -14.40 -4.08 -5.04
N TRP A 100 -15.03 -3.32 -5.94
CA TRP A 100 -14.52 -1.99 -6.32
C TRP A 100 -14.25 -1.05 -5.13
N GLY A 101 -14.92 -1.27 -4.00
CA GLY A 101 -14.70 -0.53 -2.76
C GLY A 101 -13.35 -0.81 -2.10
N ASP A 102 -12.77 -2.00 -2.29
CA ASP A 102 -11.47 -2.38 -1.74
C ASP A 102 -10.36 -1.75 -2.59
N LEU A 103 -10.44 -1.83 -3.92
CA LEU A 103 -9.56 -1.08 -4.83
C LEU A 103 -9.59 0.45 -4.59
N PHE A 104 -10.78 0.99 -4.29
CA PHE A 104 -10.90 2.40 -3.92
C PHE A 104 -10.17 2.70 -2.62
N ALA A 105 -10.34 1.86 -1.59
CA ALA A 105 -9.64 2.02 -0.32
C ALA A 105 -8.11 1.90 -0.47
N ASP A 106 -7.64 0.96 -1.29
CA ASP A 106 -6.22 0.79 -1.64
C ASP A 106 -5.65 2.07 -2.27
N THR A 107 -6.40 2.64 -3.22
CA THR A 107 -6.04 3.88 -3.92
C THR A 107 -5.99 5.06 -2.97
N VAL A 108 -6.96 5.20 -2.06
CA VAL A 108 -6.98 6.25 -1.04
C VAL A 108 -5.77 6.12 -0.11
N GLY A 109 -5.48 4.93 0.40
CA GLY A 109 -4.31 4.68 1.26
C GLY A 109 -2.99 5.05 0.57
N ALA A 110 -2.82 4.61 -0.68
CA ALA A 110 -1.64 4.97 -1.48
C ALA A 110 -1.54 6.48 -1.74
N GLY A 111 -2.66 7.15 -2.01
CA GLY A 111 -2.72 8.59 -2.20
C GLY A 111 -2.31 9.36 -0.94
N MET A 112 -2.86 8.97 0.22
CA MET A 112 -2.52 9.56 1.52
C MET A 112 -1.02 9.45 1.84
N ALA A 113 -0.42 8.29 1.62
CA ALA A 113 1.02 8.08 1.84
C ALA A 113 1.90 8.88 0.86
N THR A 114 1.48 8.98 -0.40
CA THR A 114 2.19 9.76 -1.41
C THR A 114 2.17 11.25 -1.07
N PHE A 115 1.00 11.76 -0.70
CA PHE A 115 0.81 13.16 -0.31
C PHE A 115 1.61 13.52 0.94
N SER A 116 1.50 12.71 2.01
CA SER A 116 2.25 12.95 3.25
C SER A 116 3.76 12.87 3.02
N GLY A 117 4.24 11.87 2.27
CA GLY A 117 5.66 11.73 1.93
C GLY A 117 6.22 12.93 1.16
N LEU A 118 5.44 13.50 0.23
CA LEU A 118 5.85 14.70 -0.51
C LEU A 118 5.93 15.92 0.40
N ILE A 119 4.91 16.18 1.23
CA ILE A 119 4.90 17.30 2.18
C ILE A 119 6.08 17.23 3.14
N THR A 120 6.35 16.05 3.71
CA THR A 120 7.46 15.87 4.64
C THR A 120 8.79 16.16 3.95
N VAL A 121 8.99 15.69 2.72
CA VAL A 121 10.23 15.92 1.99
C VAL A 121 10.38 17.39 1.58
N THR A 122 9.31 18.08 1.20
CA THR A 122 9.38 19.53 0.90
C THR A 122 9.66 20.35 2.15
N ALA A 123 8.97 20.06 3.26
CA ALA A 123 9.19 20.77 4.53
C ALA A 123 10.64 20.65 5.03
N ILE A 124 11.22 19.45 4.97
CA ILE A 124 12.62 19.22 5.36
C ILE A 124 13.62 19.92 4.43
N ARG A 125 13.26 20.13 3.15
CA ARG A 125 14.14 20.87 2.21
C ARG A 125 14.10 22.37 2.49
N ASP A 126 12.93 22.92 2.80
CA ASP A 126 12.78 24.35 3.10
C ASP A 126 13.53 24.73 4.38
N GLU A 127 13.60 23.86 5.39
CA GLU A 127 14.41 24.10 6.60
C GLU A 127 15.93 24.13 6.36
N LYS A 128 16.42 23.59 5.24
CA LYS A 128 17.86 23.48 4.93
C LYS A 128 18.39 24.59 4.03
N ASN A 129 17.50 25.42 3.46
CA ASN A 129 17.84 26.55 2.60
C ASN A 129 17.83 27.85 3.40
#